data_AF-A0A2V5J9V9-F1
#
_entry.id   AF-A0A2V5J9V9-F1
#
_cell.length_a   1.000
_cell.length_b   1.000
_cell.length_c   1.000
_cell.angle_alpha   90.00
_cell.angle_beta   90.00
_cell.angle_gamma   90.00
#
_symmetry.space_group_name_H-M   'P 1'
#
loop_
_entity.id
_entity.type
_entity.pdbx_description
1 polymer ?
#
loop_
_entity_poly.entity_id
_entity_poly.type
_entity_poly.pdbx_seq_one_letter_code
_entity_poly.pdbx_strand_id
1 'polypeptide(L)'
;MTDRPTILLIGTCDTKWAELQHTRQQLLATPTTPRPTVLLLDIGREPSHHQEISFPHPTLPCPFDLENDGSEPEPEDYASLPRQLYLEAATARTQRIITHLRARHQLHGILALGGSCGTSVATAAMRAACPIGFPKVMVSTMASGDIGPYVEETDLTMMYSVVDLAGTNGILTPILANAAAATAAMAAVQLRRDRQDALERCEDYLVAQELLQMVTGADRSPGPRPNPAPQRIGITMFGVTTPCVTEIRTLLAASPTATEVFVFHATGAGGKAMERLVREGALDAVIDLTTSEVVDELVGGVLSAGPHRLEAAAAAGIPQVVSVGACDMVNYGPPGTVPERFRGRRIWEHNATVTLVRTSPEENRRVGEFLVEKLKKATAPEKVVVVLPTGGLSMLDVEGGVYWDPEADAVLFRTVEEGLRGSGVAVLRREEDVNAPAFARGLVEVLGRVMGCRLV
;
A
#
# COMPACT_ATOMS: atom_id res chain seq x y z
N MET A 1 -20.37 -11.61 -15.20
CA MET A 1 -19.18 -10.85 -15.68
C MET A 1 -19.53 -10.17 -16.98
N THR A 2 -18.99 -8.98 -17.25
CA THR A 2 -19.29 -8.24 -18.47
C THR A 2 -18.49 -8.77 -19.67
N ASP A 3 -19.04 -8.61 -20.87
CA ASP A 3 -18.34 -9.02 -22.10
C ASP A 3 -17.30 -8.00 -22.58
N ARG A 4 -17.32 -6.80 -21.99
CA ARG A 4 -16.53 -5.64 -22.37
C ARG A 4 -15.90 -4.98 -21.14
N PRO A 5 -14.71 -4.36 -21.26
CA PRO A 5 -14.14 -3.63 -20.15
C PRO A 5 -15.01 -2.42 -19.86
N THR A 6 -15.20 -2.11 -18.58
CA THR A 6 -16.01 -0.98 -18.14
C THR A 6 -15.11 0.01 -17.43
N ILE A 7 -15.16 1.27 -17.86
CA ILE A 7 -14.32 2.35 -17.35
C ILE A 7 -15.23 3.39 -16.68
N LEU A 8 -14.89 3.78 -15.46
CA LEU A 8 -15.53 4.90 -14.78
C LEU A 8 -14.74 6.18 -15.08
N LEU A 9 -15.37 7.11 -15.80
CA LEU A 9 -14.88 8.45 -16.02
C LEU A 9 -15.40 9.35 -14.90
N ILE A 10 -14.52 10.02 -14.16
CA ILE A 10 -14.87 10.85 -13.00
C ILE A 10 -14.48 12.31 -13.26
N GLY A 11 -15.38 13.24 -12.97
CA GLY A 11 -15.04 14.66 -12.94
C GLY A 11 -16.21 15.56 -12.51
N THR A 12 -15.91 16.84 -12.37
CA THR A 12 -16.88 17.87 -11.99
C THR A 12 -17.67 18.31 -13.23
N CYS A 13 -18.85 17.75 -13.45
CA CYS A 13 -19.60 17.95 -14.70
C CYS A 13 -20.18 19.36 -14.82
N ASP A 14 -20.34 20.09 -13.71
CA ASP A 14 -20.75 21.50 -13.65
C ASP A 14 -19.78 22.46 -14.33
N THR A 15 -18.47 22.13 -14.28
CA THR A 15 -17.39 23.04 -14.70
C THR A 15 -16.54 22.50 -15.84
N LYS A 16 -16.55 21.18 -16.09
CA LYS A 16 -15.62 20.50 -17.04
C LYS A 16 -16.35 19.58 -18.01
N TRP A 17 -17.59 19.93 -18.36
CA TRP A 17 -18.40 19.10 -19.23
C TRP A 17 -17.74 18.85 -20.60
N ALA A 18 -17.19 19.88 -21.23
CA ALA A 18 -16.61 19.76 -22.57
C ALA A 18 -15.42 18.78 -22.60
N GLU A 19 -14.57 18.83 -21.59
CA GLU A 19 -13.40 17.98 -21.41
C GLU A 19 -13.80 16.54 -21.08
N LEU A 20 -14.80 16.34 -20.20
CA LEU A 20 -15.36 15.02 -19.89
C LEU A 20 -16.02 14.39 -21.10
N GLN A 21 -16.83 15.17 -21.85
CA GLN A 21 -17.48 14.70 -23.06
C GLN A 21 -16.46 14.32 -24.12
N HIS A 22 -15.43 15.14 -24.34
CA HIS A 22 -14.33 14.84 -25.24
C HIS A 22 -13.59 13.56 -24.83
N THR A 23 -13.21 13.43 -23.56
CA THR A 23 -12.50 12.26 -23.03
C THR A 23 -13.35 10.99 -23.17
N ARG A 24 -14.65 11.07 -22.90
CA ARG A 24 -15.60 9.97 -23.10
C ARG A 24 -15.66 9.53 -24.56
N GLN A 25 -15.68 10.48 -25.51
CA GLN A 25 -15.64 10.15 -26.93
C GLN A 25 -14.33 9.44 -27.32
N GLN A 26 -13.19 9.88 -26.79
CA GLN A 26 -11.90 9.23 -27.02
C GLN A 26 -11.88 7.79 -26.47
N LEU A 27 -12.40 7.57 -25.26
CA LEU A 27 -12.53 6.22 -24.69
C LEU A 27 -13.38 5.30 -25.57
N LEU A 28 -14.54 5.77 -26.03
CA LEU A 28 -15.44 5.00 -26.90
C LEU A 28 -14.86 4.74 -28.30
N ALA A 29 -14.00 5.64 -28.78
CA ALA A 29 -13.33 5.55 -30.07
C ALA A 29 -12.01 4.77 -30.03
N THR A 30 -11.51 4.40 -28.84
CA THR A 30 -10.21 3.71 -28.70
C THR A 30 -10.27 2.34 -29.39
N PRO A 31 -9.26 1.96 -30.18
CA PRO A 31 -9.25 0.70 -30.93
C PRO A 31 -8.88 -0.52 -30.06
N THR A 32 -9.53 -0.68 -28.90
CA THR A 32 -9.43 -1.93 -28.11
C THR A 32 -10.47 -2.94 -28.55
N THR A 33 -10.12 -4.23 -28.44
CA THR A 33 -11.05 -5.34 -28.67
C THR A 33 -11.12 -6.18 -27.40
N PRO A 34 -12.28 -6.25 -26.71
CA PRO A 34 -13.53 -5.52 -27.01
C PRO A 34 -13.45 -4.02 -26.69
N ARG A 35 -14.34 -3.22 -27.32
CA ARG A 35 -14.48 -1.78 -27.04
C ARG A 35 -15.02 -1.54 -25.63
N PRO A 36 -14.59 -0.49 -24.92
CA PRO A 36 -15.01 -0.26 -23.55
C PRO A 36 -16.45 0.28 -23.46
N THR A 37 -17.11 -0.07 -22.36
CA THR A 37 -18.26 0.67 -21.83
C THR A 37 -17.74 1.79 -20.95
N VAL A 38 -18.32 2.99 -21.08
CA VAL A 38 -17.92 4.15 -20.26
C VAL A 38 -19.10 4.59 -19.39
N LEU A 39 -18.88 4.58 -18.08
CA LEU A 39 -19.78 5.17 -17.09
C LEU A 39 -19.22 6.53 -16.69
N LEU A 40 -20.06 7.55 -16.59
CA LEU A 40 -19.65 8.90 -16.19
C LEU A 40 -20.21 9.22 -14.79
N LEU A 41 -19.32 9.55 -13.86
CA LEU A 41 -19.65 9.98 -12.51
C LEU A 41 -19.40 11.47 -12.34
N ASP A 42 -20.46 12.17 -11.99
CA ASP A 42 -20.43 13.57 -11.61
C ASP A 42 -20.08 13.73 -10.13
N ILE A 43 -18.99 14.44 -9.88
CA ILE A 43 -18.56 14.87 -8.54
C ILE A 43 -18.64 16.40 -8.39
N GLY A 44 -19.38 17.12 -9.24
CA GLY A 44 -19.58 18.56 -9.19
C GLY A 44 -20.24 19.05 -7.90
N ARG A 45 -20.22 20.37 -7.69
CA ARG A 45 -20.96 21.04 -6.60
C ARG A 45 -22.39 21.35 -7.01
N GLU A 46 -22.58 21.63 -8.29
CA GLU A 46 -23.87 21.93 -8.87
C GLU A 46 -24.34 20.77 -9.77
N PRO A 47 -25.64 20.51 -9.84
CA PRO A 47 -26.17 19.44 -10.66
C PRO A 47 -26.05 19.73 -12.16
N SER A 48 -25.48 18.79 -12.91
CA SER A 48 -25.48 18.79 -14.38
C SER A 48 -26.53 17.83 -14.96
N HIS A 49 -27.31 18.30 -15.94
CA HIS A 49 -28.48 17.58 -16.47
C HIS A 49 -28.22 16.83 -17.80
N HIS A 50 -26.98 16.44 -18.06
CA HIS A 50 -26.63 15.71 -19.29
C HIS A 50 -27.03 14.23 -19.20
N GLN A 51 -27.66 13.70 -20.25
CA GLN A 51 -28.18 12.34 -20.29
C GLN A 51 -27.08 11.27 -20.28
N GLU A 52 -25.85 11.64 -20.66
CA GLU A 52 -24.70 10.73 -20.68
C GLU A 52 -24.09 10.49 -19.30
N ILE A 53 -24.51 11.25 -18.27
CA ILE A 53 -24.05 11.07 -16.89
C ILE A 53 -24.72 9.83 -16.31
N SER A 54 -23.92 8.82 -15.95
CA SER A 54 -24.39 7.54 -15.43
C SER A 54 -24.69 7.61 -13.93
N PHE A 55 -23.82 8.30 -13.19
CA PHE A 55 -23.98 8.59 -11.77
C PHE A 55 -24.04 10.10 -11.60
N PRO A 56 -25.26 10.69 -11.60
CA PRO A 56 -25.42 12.12 -11.54
C PRO A 56 -25.11 12.69 -10.16
N HIS A 57 -25.13 14.01 -10.06
CA HIS A 57 -25.09 14.73 -8.80
C HIS A 57 -26.12 14.16 -7.79
N PRO A 58 -25.82 14.06 -6.48
CA PRO A 58 -26.70 13.47 -5.45
C PRO A 58 -28.14 13.98 -5.43
N THR A 59 -28.36 15.25 -5.79
CA THR A 59 -29.70 15.87 -5.83
C THR A 59 -30.55 15.44 -7.03
N LEU A 60 -29.99 14.68 -7.97
CA LEU A 60 -30.68 14.16 -9.14
C LEU A 60 -30.95 12.66 -8.98
N PRO A 61 -32.06 12.14 -9.54
CA PRO A 61 -32.35 10.71 -9.51
C PRO A 61 -31.21 9.88 -10.13
N CYS A 62 -30.64 8.97 -9.33
CA CYS A 62 -29.65 8.01 -9.80
C CYS A 62 -30.35 6.77 -10.39
N PRO A 63 -30.03 6.35 -11.63
CA PRO A 63 -30.64 5.16 -12.24
C PRO A 63 -30.12 3.85 -11.63
N PHE A 64 -29.08 3.91 -10.81
CA PHE A 64 -28.49 2.78 -10.10
C PHE A 64 -28.93 2.79 -8.64
N ASP A 65 -29.43 1.66 -8.16
CA ASP A 65 -29.73 1.45 -6.75
C ASP A 65 -28.42 1.22 -5.99
N LEU A 66 -27.92 2.29 -5.36
CA LEU A 66 -26.76 2.22 -4.48
C LEU A 66 -27.26 1.76 -3.11
N GLU A 67 -27.08 0.46 -2.83
CA GLU A 67 -27.40 -0.12 -1.52
C GLU A 67 -26.86 0.75 -0.38
N ASN A 68 -27.72 1.04 0.60
CA ASN A 68 -27.28 1.69 1.83
C ASN A 68 -26.44 0.69 2.64
N ASP A 69 -25.13 0.90 2.63
CA ASP A 69 -24.14 0.07 3.34
C ASP A 69 -23.98 0.47 4.83
N GLY A 70 -24.86 1.33 5.35
CA GLY A 70 -24.80 1.84 6.72
C GLY A 70 -23.83 3.01 6.90
N SER A 71 -23.31 3.58 5.80
CA SER A 71 -22.53 4.82 5.82
C SER A 71 -23.37 6.05 6.19
N GLU A 72 -22.71 7.14 6.54
CA GLU A 72 -23.37 8.41 6.85
C GLU A 72 -24.29 8.85 5.69
N PRO A 73 -25.45 9.45 6.01
CA PRO A 73 -26.38 9.92 5.00
C PRO A 73 -25.70 10.91 4.05
N GLU A 74 -25.96 10.77 2.74
CA GLU A 74 -25.48 11.76 1.77
C GLU A 74 -26.06 13.15 2.12
N PRO A 75 -25.24 14.22 2.09
CA PRO A 75 -25.75 15.56 2.28
C PRO A 75 -26.84 15.91 1.25
N GLU A 76 -27.91 16.54 1.73
CA GLU A 76 -29.03 16.96 0.86
C GLU A 76 -28.64 18.09 -0.10
N ASP A 77 -27.66 18.93 0.28
CA ASP A 77 -27.19 20.07 -0.51
C ASP A 77 -25.67 20.19 -0.50
N TYR A 78 -25.04 19.74 -1.58
CA TYR A 78 -23.59 19.83 -1.78
C TYR A 78 -23.11 21.26 -2.09
N ALA A 79 -23.98 22.12 -2.63
CA ALA A 79 -23.61 23.46 -3.09
C ALA A 79 -23.34 24.41 -1.92
N SER A 80 -24.13 24.29 -0.84
CA SER A 80 -23.95 25.10 0.38
C SER A 80 -22.84 24.59 1.31
N LEU A 81 -22.31 23.39 1.09
CA LEU A 81 -21.28 22.83 1.96
C LEU A 81 -19.97 23.65 1.89
N PRO A 82 -19.37 23.94 3.07
CA PRO A 82 -17.99 24.36 3.17
C PRO A 82 -17.08 23.45 2.35
N ARG A 83 -16.01 24.03 1.78
CA ARG A 83 -15.13 23.32 0.84
C ARG A 83 -14.67 21.96 1.37
N GLN A 84 -14.25 21.90 2.62
CA GLN A 84 -13.77 20.67 3.24
C GLN A 84 -14.86 19.59 3.33
N LEU A 85 -16.02 19.91 3.89
CA LEU A 85 -17.14 18.97 4.04
C LEU A 85 -17.65 18.45 2.70
N TYR A 86 -17.67 19.31 1.68
CA TYR A 86 -17.97 18.89 0.30
C TYR A 86 -16.95 17.86 -0.22
N LEU A 87 -15.65 18.08 -0.03
CA LEU A 87 -14.63 17.15 -0.50
C LEU A 87 -14.76 15.79 0.22
N GLU A 88 -15.01 15.80 1.53
CA GLU A 88 -15.22 14.59 2.34
C GLU A 88 -16.45 13.81 1.84
N ALA A 89 -17.60 14.47 1.71
CA ALA A 89 -18.83 13.86 1.22
C ALA A 89 -18.73 13.35 -0.22
N ALA A 90 -18.09 14.12 -1.12
CA ALA A 90 -17.88 13.70 -2.50
C ALA A 90 -16.92 12.50 -2.59
N THR A 91 -15.88 12.46 -1.74
CA THR A 91 -14.93 11.34 -1.67
C THR A 91 -15.64 10.09 -1.18
N ALA A 92 -16.40 10.16 -0.08
CA ALA A 92 -17.14 9.02 0.47
C ALA A 92 -18.11 8.43 -0.57
N ARG A 93 -18.89 9.28 -1.24
CA ARG A 93 -19.80 8.84 -2.30
C ARG A 93 -19.06 8.19 -3.47
N THR A 94 -17.99 8.81 -3.93
CA THR A 94 -17.18 8.29 -5.05
C THR A 94 -16.59 6.93 -4.70
N GLN A 95 -16.06 6.77 -3.49
CA GLN A 95 -15.54 5.51 -2.99
C GLN A 95 -16.63 4.43 -2.98
N ARG A 96 -17.83 4.74 -2.46
CA ARG A 96 -18.96 3.78 -2.42
C ARG A 96 -19.36 3.29 -3.81
N ILE A 97 -19.44 4.20 -4.79
CA ILE A 97 -19.76 3.84 -6.18
C ILE A 97 -18.68 2.93 -6.79
N ILE A 98 -17.40 3.28 -6.60
CA ILE A 98 -16.29 2.46 -7.09
C ILE A 98 -16.33 1.06 -6.46
N THR A 99 -16.50 0.98 -5.14
CA THR A 99 -16.58 -0.29 -4.40
C THR A 99 -17.77 -1.13 -4.87
N HIS A 100 -18.94 -0.52 -5.01
CA HIS A 100 -20.16 -1.20 -5.49
C HIS A 100 -19.94 -1.85 -6.86
N LEU A 101 -19.37 -1.10 -7.81
CA LEU A 101 -19.11 -1.60 -9.16
C LEU A 101 -18.01 -2.66 -9.19
N ARG A 102 -16.94 -2.49 -8.39
CA ARG A 102 -15.84 -3.46 -8.31
C ARG A 102 -16.27 -4.78 -7.70
N ALA A 103 -17.01 -4.75 -6.59
CA ALA A 103 -17.49 -5.96 -5.91
C ALA A 103 -18.37 -6.85 -6.83
N ARG A 104 -19.02 -6.24 -7.84
CA ARG A 104 -19.86 -6.92 -8.82
C ARG A 104 -19.12 -7.29 -10.12
N HIS A 105 -17.80 -7.08 -10.18
CA HIS A 105 -16.98 -7.24 -11.39
C HIS A 105 -17.53 -6.44 -12.59
N GLN A 106 -18.02 -5.23 -12.33
CA GLN A 106 -18.57 -4.29 -13.32
C GLN A 106 -17.66 -3.09 -13.57
N LEU A 107 -16.46 -3.06 -12.99
CA LEU A 107 -15.48 -1.99 -13.19
C LEU A 107 -14.09 -2.59 -13.43
N HIS A 108 -13.42 -2.11 -14.47
CA HIS A 108 -12.13 -2.62 -14.93
C HIS A 108 -11.05 -1.53 -15.01
N GLY A 109 -11.42 -0.26 -14.91
CA GLY A 109 -10.49 0.86 -14.79
C GLY A 109 -11.18 2.17 -14.49
N ILE A 110 -10.40 3.14 -14.00
CA ILE A 110 -10.88 4.47 -13.65
C ILE A 110 -10.02 5.52 -14.35
N LEU A 111 -10.67 6.49 -15.00
CA LEU A 111 -10.03 7.71 -15.49
C LEU A 111 -10.70 8.91 -14.81
N ALA A 112 -9.93 9.76 -14.16
CA ALA A 112 -10.43 11.01 -13.63
C ALA A 112 -9.69 12.20 -14.25
N LEU A 113 -10.38 13.33 -14.35
CA LEU A 113 -9.78 14.60 -14.73
C LEU A 113 -10.24 15.73 -13.81
N GLY A 114 -9.32 16.59 -13.37
CA GLY A 114 -9.65 17.68 -12.49
C GLY A 114 -8.48 18.57 -12.11
N GLY A 115 -8.79 19.78 -11.65
CA GLY A 115 -7.83 20.62 -10.94
C GLY A 115 -7.59 20.10 -9.51
N SER A 116 -7.09 20.94 -8.61
CA SER A 116 -6.78 20.56 -7.23
C SER A 116 -7.93 19.80 -6.51
N CYS A 117 -9.14 20.34 -6.47
CA CYS A 117 -10.28 19.69 -5.79
C CYS A 117 -10.68 18.35 -6.41
N GLY A 118 -10.86 18.30 -7.73
CA GLY A 118 -11.24 17.06 -8.44
C GLY A 118 -10.17 15.98 -8.28
N THR A 119 -8.89 16.38 -8.28
CA THR A 119 -7.75 15.49 -8.00
C THR A 119 -7.84 14.92 -6.59
N SER A 120 -8.06 15.77 -5.57
CA SER A 120 -8.18 15.31 -4.18
C SER A 120 -9.31 14.29 -4.01
N VAL A 121 -10.52 14.58 -4.51
CA VAL A 121 -11.67 13.67 -4.38
C VAL A 121 -11.43 12.35 -5.11
N ALA A 122 -11.05 12.42 -6.39
CA ALA A 122 -10.94 11.23 -7.22
C ALA A 122 -9.81 10.32 -6.75
N THR A 123 -8.63 10.89 -6.44
CA THR A 123 -7.49 10.09 -6.01
C THR A 123 -7.73 9.44 -4.64
N ALA A 124 -8.29 10.17 -3.66
CA ALA A 124 -8.61 9.59 -2.35
C ALA A 124 -9.60 8.42 -2.47
N ALA A 125 -10.66 8.59 -3.26
CA ALA A 125 -11.64 7.54 -3.51
C ALA A 125 -11.02 6.33 -4.25
N MET A 126 -10.17 6.56 -5.25
CA MET A 126 -9.45 5.49 -5.95
C MET A 126 -8.54 4.70 -5.01
N ARG A 127 -7.76 5.38 -4.16
CA ARG A 127 -6.86 4.72 -3.19
C ARG A 127 -7.62 3.90 -2.17
N ALA A 128 -8.78 4.37 -1.71
CA ALA A 128 -9.58 3.66 -0.74
C ALA A 128 -10.35 2.46 -1.33
N ALA A 129 -10.87 2.59 -2.55
CA ALA A 129 -11.78 1.59 -3.14
C ALA A 129 -11.09 0.52 -4.01
N CYS A 130 -9.84 0.74 -4.43
CA CYS A 130 -9.14 -0.14 -5.36
C CYS A 130 -7.85 -0.72 -4.75
N PRO A 131 -7.57 -2.02 -4.95
CA PRO A 131 -6.33 -2.64 -4.54
C PRO A 131 -5.18 -2.22 -5.46
N ILE A 132 -3.97 -2.55 -5.03
CA ILE A 132 -2.78 -2.43 -5.86
C ILE A 132 -2.95 -3.25 -7.15
N GLY A 133 -2.54 -2.67 -8.28
CA GLY A 133 -2.59 -3.30 -9.61
C GLY A 133 -3.89 -3.05 -10.38
N PHE A 134 -4.93 -2.50 -9.74
CA PHE A 134 -6.15 -2.11 -10.43
C PHE A 134 -5.94 -0.82 -11.24
N PRO A 135 -6.41 -0.70 -12.50
CA PRO A 135 -6.16 0.49 -13.32
C PRO A 135 -6.77 1.79 -12.77
N LYS A 136 -5.91 2.75 -12.39
CA LYS A 136 -6.26 4.07 -11.81
C LYS A 136 -5.45 5.18 -12.49
N VAL A 137 -6.10 6.04 -13.28
CA VAL A 137 -5.43 7.14 -14.00
C VAL A 137 -6.09 8.48 -13.65
N MET A 138 -5.27 9.48 -13.32
CA MET A 138 -5.69 10.84 -12.98
C MET A 138 -4.99 11.86 -13.89
N VAL A 139 -5.76 12.58 -14.72
CA VAL A 139 -5.27 13.75 -15.46
C VAL A 139 -5.44 15.00 -14.58
N SER A 140 -4.34 15.58 -14.12
CA SER A 140 -4.36 16.64 -13.11
C SER A 140 -3.46 17.82 -13.47
N THR A 141 -3.92 19.02 -13.12
CA THR A 141 -3.08 20.24 -13.13
C THR A 141 -2.03 20.22 -12.01
N MET A 142 -2.19 19.35 -11.01
CA MET A 142 -1.28 19.20 -9.87
C MET A 142 -0.16 18.17 -10.12
N ALA A 143 -0.16 17.48 -11.27
CA ALA A 143 0.76 16.37 -11.49
C ALA A 143 2.24 16.80 -11.65
N SER A 144 2.51 18.06 -11.99
CA SER A 144 3.87 18.63 -12.07
C SER A 144 4.25 19.37 -10.78
N GLY A 145 4.03 18.75 -9.63
CA GLY A 145 4.32 19.26 -8.30
C GLY A 145 4.55 18.13 -7.29
N ASP A 146 4.35 18.38 -6.00
CA ASP A 146 4.32 17.31 -5.00
C ASP A 146 3.03 16.49 -5.15
N ILE A 147 3.17 15.26 -5.63
CA ILE A 147 2.07 14.33 -5.83
C ILE A 147 1.99 13.25 -4.75
N GLY A 148 2.88 13.27 -3.75
CA GLY A 148 2.91 12.31 -2.65
C GLY A 148 1.54 12.12 -1.98
N PRO A 149 0.81 13.20 -1.62
CA PRO A 149 -0.52 13.09 -1.02
C PRO A 149 -1.62 12.54 -1.93
N TYR A 150 -1.41 12.51 -3.25
CA TYR A 150 -2.39 11.98 -4.22
C TYR A 150 -2.14 10.50 -4.55
N VAL A 151 -0.88 10.07 -4.56
CA VAL A 151 -0.50 8.69 -4.90
C VAL A 151 -0.41 7.81 -3.65
N GLU A 152 0.11 8.37 -2.55
CA GLU A 152 0.45 7.69 -1.30
C GLU A 152 1.16 6.35 -1.58
N GLU A 153 0.75 5.25 -0.95
CA GLU A 153 1.35 3.93 -1.14
C GLU A 153 0.74 3.11 -2.29
N THR A 154 0.05 3.77 -3.25
CA THR A 154 -0.67 3.08 -4.33
C THR A 154 0.02 3.20 -5.69
N ASP A 155 -0.42 2.38 -6.64
CA ASP A 155 -0.02 2.42 -8.06
C ASP A 155 -0.91 3.38 -8.90
N LEU A 156 -1.35 4.49 -8.30
CA LEU A 156 -2.12 5.52 -9.01
C LEU A 156 -1.24 6.27 -10.02
N THR A 157 -1.66 6.33 -11.28
CA THR A 157 -0.92 7.02 -12.35
C THR A 157 -1.39 8.46 -12.51
N MET A 158 -0.49 9.41 -12.30
CA MET A 158 -0.73 10.84 -12.52
C MET A 158 -0.27 11.26 -13.92
N MET A 159 -1.14 11.89 -14.70
CA MET A 159 -0.82 12.48 -16.00
C MET A 159 -1.00 14.00 -15.93
N TYR A 160 0.06 14.75 -16.28
CA TYR A 160 0.00 16.21 -16.25
C TYR A 160 -0.82 16.77 -17.40
N SER A 161 -1.81 17.61 -17.08
CA SER A 161 -2.66 18.26 -18.08
C SER A 161 -1.93 19.33 -18.90
N VAL A 162 -0.74 19.78 -18.44
CA VAL A 162 0.11 20.85 -19.01
C VAL A 162 -0.54 22.23 -18.93
N VAL A 163 -1.78 22.36 -19.38
CA VAL A 163 -2.62 23.54 -19.28
C VAL A 163 -3.77 23.28 -18.31
N ASP A 164 -4.46 24.34 -17.89
CA ASP A 164 -5.65 24.19 -17.06
C ASP A 164 -6.77 23.42 -17.79
N LEU A 165 -7.61 22.74 -17.02
CA LEU A 165 -8.79 22.03 -17.51
C LEU A 165 -9.95 23.02 -17.62
N ALA A 166 -9.88 23.85 -18.65
CA ALA A 166 -10.85 24.90 -18.97
C ALA A 166 -11.12 24.96 -20.48
N GLY A 167 -12.06 24.13 -20.93
CA GLY A 167 -12.42 23.91 -22.32
C GLY A 167 -11.41 23.03 -23.08
N THR A 168 -11.75 22.68 -24.32
CA THR A 168 -10.88 21.88 -25.20
C THR A 168 -9.98 22.78 -26.05
N ASN A 169 -8.70 22.44 -26.17
CA ASN A 169 -7.73 23.17 -27.00
C ASN A 169 -6.69 22.21 -27.62
N GLY A 170 -5.86 22.72 -28.54
CA GLY A 170 -4.89 21.92 -29.28
C GLY A 170 -3.80 21.24 -28.44
N ILE A 171 -3.61 21.66 -27.18
CA ILE A 171 -2.67 21.03 -26.24
C ILE A 171 -3.41 19.99 -25.38
N LEU A 172 -4.54 20.37 -24.79
CA LEU A 172 -5.27 19.53 -23.86
C LEU A 172 -5.90 18.30 -24.53
N THR A 173 -6.48 18.48 -25.73
CA THR A 173 -7.17 17.40 -26.45
C THR A 173 -6.26 16.18 -26.70
N PRO A 174 -5.04 16.33 -27.24
CA PRO A 174 -4.10 15.21 -27.34
C PRO A 174 -3.77 14.52 -26.01
N ILE A 175 -3.65 15.29 -24.92
CA ILE A 175 -3.35 14.74 -23.59
C ILE A 175 -4.51 13.90 -23.08
N LEU A 176 -5.75 14.39 -23.21
CA LEU A 176 -6.96 13.65 -22.84
C LEU A 176 -7.12 12.38 -23.69
N ALA A 177 -6.79 12.44 -24.99
CA ALA A 177 -6.79 11.27 -25.87
C ALA A 177 -5.76 10.21 -25.44
N ASN A 178 -4.54 10.63 -25.05
CA ASN A 178 -3.52 9.74 -24.52
C ASN A 178 -3.96 9.07 -23.21
N ALA A 179 -4.56 9.84 -22.29
CA ALA A 179 -5.10 9.33 -21.04
C ALA A 179 -6.21 8.29 -21.27
N ALA A 180 -7.12 8.58 -22.21
CA ALA A 180 -8.18 7.67 -22.60
C ALA A 180 -7.62 6.35 -23.18
N ALA A 181 -6.68 6.43 -24.13
CA ALA A 181 -6.07 5.26 -24.74
C ALA A 181 -5.32 4.40 -23.71
N ALA A 182 -4.54 5.03 -22.82
CA ALA A 182 -3.82 4.35 -21.75
C ALA A 182 -4.79 3.61 -20.81
N THR A 183 -5.84 4.31 -20.34
CA THR A 183 -6.83 3.72 -19.43
C THR A 183 -7.59 2.57 -20.09
N ALA A 184 -7.98 2.72 -21.36
CA ALA A 184 -8.68 1.68 -22.10
C ALA A 184 -7.84 0.41 -22.27
N ALA A 185 -6.54 0.55 -22.55
CA ALA A 185 -5.62 -0.58 -22.63
C ALA A 185 -5.48 -1.30 -21.28
N MET A 186 -5.28 -0.54 -20.19
CA MET A 186 -5.18 -1.12 -18.85
C MET A 186 -6.48 -1.83 -18.44
N ALA A 187 -7.64 -1.25 -18.71
CA ALA A 187 -8.94 -1.85 -18.41
C ALA A 187 -9.20 -3.13 -19.21
N ALA A 188 -8.76 -3.20 -20.47
CA ALA A 188 -8.84 -4.42 -21.27
C ALA A 188 -7.95 -5.54 -20.73
N VAL A 189 -6.77 -5.21 -20.17
CA VAL A 189 -5.92 -6.17 -19.46
C VAL A 189 -6.60 -6.64 -18.17
N GLN A 190 -7.21 -5.74 -17.41
CA GLN A 190 -7.89 -6.10 -16.17
C GLN A 190 -9.06 -7.06 -16.41
N LEU A 191 -9.90 -6.81 -17.43
CA LEU A 191 -10.97 -7.76 -17.80
C LEU A 191 -10.42 -9.16 -18.12
N ARG A 192 -9.26 -9.23 -18.80
CA ARG A 192 -8.62 -10.52 -19.10
C ARG A 192 -8.16 -11.23 -17.83
N ARG A 193 -7.56 -10.50 -16.88
CA ARG A 193 -7.19 -11.04 -15.56
C ARG A 193 -8.41 -11.55 -14.81
N ASP A 194 -9.46 -10.73 -14.69
CA ASP A 194 -10.70 -11.12 -13.99
C ASP A 194 -11.31 -12.41 -14.57
N ARG A 195 -11.25 -12.58 -15.90
CA ARG A 195 -11.71 -13.80 -16.57
C ARG A 195 -10.81 -15.00 -16.31
N GLN A 196 -9.49 -14.80 -16.36
CA GLN A 196 -8.54 -15.86 -16.07
C GLN A 196 -8.70 -16.35 -14.63
N ASP A 197 -8.77 -15.43 -13.67
CA ASP A 197 -9.00 -15.76 -12.26
C ASP A 197 -10.35 -16.48 -12.07
N ALA A 198 -11.37 -16.15 -12.86
CA ALA A 198 -12.66 -16.84 -12.82
C ALA A 198 -12.57 -18.28 -13.35
N LEU A 199 -11.80 -18.49 -14.42
CA LEU A 199 -11.58 -19.80 -15.02
C LEU A 199 -10.79 -20.69 -14.06
N GLU A 200 -9.70 -20.19 -13.48
CA GLU A 200 -8.88 -20.93 -12.50
C GLU A 200 -9.73 -21.36 -11.29
N ARG A 201 -10.56 -20.46 -10.73
CA ARG A 201 -11.50 -20.82 -9.65
C ARG A 201 -12.53 -21.88 -10.05
N CYS A 202 -13.01 -21.86 -11.29
CA CYS A 202 -13.95 -22.86 -11.80
C CYS A 202 -13.28 -24.22 -12.02
N GLU A 203 -12.06 -24.24 -12.56
CA GLU A 203 -11.26 -25.46 -12.72
C GLU A 203 -10.96 -26.10 -11.37
N ASP A 204 -10.52 -25.31 -10.39
CA ASP A 204 -10.30 -25.78 -9.01
C ASP A 204 -11.57 -26.37 -8.40
N TYR A 205 -12.73 -25.74 -8.64
CA TYR A 205 -14.03 -26.23 -8.16
C TYR A 205 -14.43 -27.55 -8.83
N LEU A 206 -14.24 -27.69 -10.14
CA LEU A 206 -14.54 -28.92 -10.88
C LEU A 206 -13.62 -30.06 -10.44
N VAL A 207 -12.32 -29.81 -10.29
CA VAL A 207 -11.36 -30.77 -9.75
C VAL A 207 -11.73 -31.17 -8.32
N ALA A 208 -12.13 -30.21 -7.47
CA ALA A 208 -12.59 -30.50 -6.12
C ALA A 208 -13.87 -31.36 -6.11
N GLN A 209 -14.82 -31.12 -7.03
CA GLN A 209 -16.02 -31.93 -7.19
C GLN A 209 -15.73 -33.34 -7.70
N GLU A 210 -14.85 -33.49 -8.70
CA GLU A 210 -14.43 -34.80 -9.21
C GLU A 210 -13.70 -35.61 -8.12
N LEU A 211 -12.80 -34.97 -7.37
CA LEU A 211 -12.16 -35.59 -6.21
C LEU A 211 -13.19 -35.98 -5.13
N LEU A 212 -14.19 -35.15 -4.85
CA LEU A 212 -15.25 -35.47 -3.89
C LEU A 212 -16.08 -36.67 -4.38
N GLN A 213 -16.42 -36.72 -5.67
CA GLN A 213 -17.14 -37.85 -6.27
C GLN A 213 -16.32 -39.14 -6.26
N MET A 214 -15.02 -39.07 -6.54
CA MET A 214 -14.09 -40.20 -6.47
C MET A 214 -13.89 -40.68 -5.02
N VAL A 215 -13.82 -39.78 -4.04
CA VAL A 215 -13.69 -40.13 -2.60
C VAL A 215 -14.98 -40.74 -2.05
N THR A 216 -16.14 -40.43 -2.64
CA THR A 216 -17.43 -41.08 -2.30
C THR A 216 -17.66 -42.45 -2.96
N GLY A 217 -16.75 -42.90 -3.83
CA GLY A 217 -16.87 -44.15 -4.58
C GLY A 217 -15.53 -44.89 -4.73
N ALA A 218 -15.18 -45.67 -3.70
CA ALA A 218 -14.16 -46.72 -3.67
C ALA A 218 -12.65 -46.33 -3.66
N ASP A 219 -11.98 -46.96 -2.68
CA ASP A 219 -10.55 -47.21 -2.47
C ASP A 219 -9.56 -46.03 -2.30
N ARG A 220 -8.83 -46.08 -1.17
CA ARG A 220 -8.00 -45.00 -0.64
C ARG A 220 -6.55 -45.14 -1.12
N SER A 221 -6.20 -44.41 -2.17
CA SER A 221 -4.82 -44.00 -2.44
C SER A 221 -4.81 -42.49 -2.73
N PRO A 222 -4.12 -41.65 -1.94
CA PRO A 222 -4.10 -40.21 -2.21
C PRO A 222 -3.32 -39.96 -3.50
N GLY A 223 -4.03 -39.53 -4.55
CA GLY A 223 -3.41 -38.91 -5.72
C GLY A 223 -2.60 -37.67 -5.31
N PRO A 224 -1.73 -37.16 -6.20
CA PRO A 224 -0.89 -36.01 -5.92
C PRO A 224 -1.78 -34.82 -5.53
N ARG A 225 -1.58 -34.31 -4.30
CA ARG A 225 -2.26 -33.09 -3.84
C ARG A 225 -1.81 -31.93 -4.72
N PRO A 226 -2.69 -30.98 -5.06
CA PRO A 226 -2.24 -29.73 -5.68
C PRO A 226 -1.14 -29.13 -4.79
N ASN A 227 -0.06 -28.65 -5.42
CA ASN A 227 1.02 -28.00 -4.68
C ASN A 227 0.41 -26.83 -3.88
N PRO A 228 0.67 -26.71 -2.57
CA PRO A 228 0.17 -25.59 -1.80
C PRO A 228 0.69 -24.28 -2.41
N ALA A 229 -0.17 -23.27 -2.47
CA ALA A 229 0.22 -21.93 -2.90
C ALA A 229 1.42 -21.43 -2.07
N PRO A 230 2.35 -20.68 -2.67
CA PRO A 230 3.51 -20.19 -1.96
C PRO A 230 3.10 -19.25 -0.83
N GLN A 231 3.81 -19.31 0.30
CA GLN A 231 3.65 -18.37 1.40
C GLN A 231 4.20 -17.00 1.00
N ARG A 232 3.39 -15.96 1.08
CA ARG A 232 3.73 -14.59 0.66
C ARG A 232 4.31 -13.83 1.85
N ILE A 233 5.62 -13.63 1.86
CA ILE A 233 6.37 -13.07 2.98
C ILE A 233 6.84 -11.65 2.62
N GLY A 234 6.39 -10.66 3.38
CA GLY A 234 6.88 -9.28 3.29
C GLY A 234 8.16 -9.06 4.12
N ILE A 235 9.12 -8.33 3.59
CA ILE A 235 10.36 -7.98 4.29
C ILE A 235 10.68 -6.50 4.10
N THR A 236 10.84 -5.75 5.18
CA THR A 236 11.35 -4.37 5.12
C THR A 236 12.87 -4.34 5.02
N MET A 237 13.41 -3.42 4.23
CA MET A 237 14.83 -3.31 3.93
C MET A 237 15.24 -1.84 3.90
N PHE A 238 16.48 -1.55 4.28
CA PHE A 238 17.14 -0.29 3.97
C PHE A 238 18.55 -0.56 3.47
N GLY A 239 19.20 0.42 2.82
CA GLY A 239 20.54 0.24 2.25
C GLY A 239 21.50 -0.41 3.24
N VAL A 240 21.46 0.03 4.50
CA VAL A 240 22.27 -0.42 5.65
C VAL A 240 21.88 -1.77 6.27
N THR A 241 20.79 -2.40 5.82
CA THR A 241 20.33 -3.74 6.23
C THR A 241 20.20 -4.72 5.05
N THR A 242 20.60 -4.29 3.84
CA THR A 242 20.55 -5.10 2.61
C THR A 242 21.24 -6.47 2.73
N PRO A 243 22.42 -6.61 3.38
CA PRO A 243 23.05 -7.92 3.55
C PRO A 243 22.14 -8.95 4.22
N CYS A 244 21.50 -8.57 5.34
CA CYS A 244 20.55 -9.44 6.05
C CYS A 244 19.36 -9.85 5.16
N VAL A 245 18.75 -8.88 4.47
CA VAL A 245 17.61 -9.15 3.57
C VAL A 245 18.00 -10.08 2.43
N THR A 246 19.21 -9.92 1.89
CA THR A 246 19.72 -10.78 0.82
C THR A 246 19.92 -12.21 1.30
N GLU A 247 20.45 -12.39 2.50
CA GLU A 247 20.58 -13.72 3.12
C GLU A 247 19.20 -14.35 3.40
N ILE A 248 18.26 -13.59 3.98
CA ILE A 248 16.88 -14.08 4.21
C ILE A 248 16.24 -14.54 2.89
N ARG A 249 16.37 -13.76 1.81
CA ARG A 249 15.85 -14.15 0.49
C ARG A 249 16.47 -15.44 -0.03
N THR A 250 17.78 -15.60 0.17
CA THR A 250 18.51 -16.80 -0.25
C THR A 250 18.01 -18.04 0.52
N LEU A 251 17.81 -17.89 1.83
CA LEU A 251 17.27 -18.94 2.69
C LEU A 251 15.83 -19.32 2.32
N LEU A 252 14.95 -18.32 2.11
CA LEU A 252 13.57 -18.55 1.73
C LEU A 252 13.44 -19.15 0.32
N ALA A 253 14.29 -18.74 -0.63
CA ALA A 253 14.33 -19.34 -1.97
C ALA A 253 14.76 -20.83 -1.95
N ALA A 254 15.59 -21.22 -0.98
CA ALA A 254 15.99 -22.61 -0.75
C ALA A 254 15.04 -23.38 0.19
N SER A 255 13.92 -22.76 0.60
CA SER A 255 13.01 -23.34 1.57
C SER A 255 12.30 -24.59 1.04
N PRO A 256 12.08 -25.63 1.89
CA PRO A 256 11.21 -26.74 1.52
C PRO A 256 9.73 -26.34 1.43
N THR A 257 9.37 -25.20 2.02
CA THR A 257 8.05 -24.58 1.86
C THR A 257 8.13 -23.61 0.69
N ALA A 258 7.22 -23.70 -0.28
CA ALA A 258 7.19 -22.71 -1.36
C ALA A 258 6.93 -21.31 -0.75
N THR A 259 7.78 -20.33 -1.08
CA THR A 259 7.64 -18.95 -0.61
C THR A 259 7.77 -17.96 -1.75
N GLU A 260 7.00 -16.88 -1.69
CA GLU A 260 7.14 -15.70 -2.52
C GLU A 260 7.53 -14.53 -1.61
N VAL A 261 8.59 -13.79 -1.98
CA VAL A 261 9.19 -12.77 -1.11
C VAL A 261 9.01 -11.38 -1.70
N PHE A 262 8.43 -10.47 -0.92
CA PHE A 262 8.19 -9.09 -1.26
C PHE A 262 9.09 -8.19 -0.41
N VAL A 263 10.01 -7.46 -1.04
CA VAL A 263 10.92 -6.55 -0.34
C VAL A 263 10.42 -5.12 -0.43
N PHE A 264 10.28 -4.46 0.71
CA PHE A 264 9.82 -3.08 0.84
C PHE A 264 10.96 -2.21 1.34
N HIS A 265 11.30 -1.18 0.56
CA HIS A 265 12.30 -0.21 0.99
C HIS A 265 11.71 0.69 2.09
N ALA A 266 12.34 0.76 3.26
CA ALA A 266 11.86 1.47 4.45
C ALA A 266 12.00 3.01 4.32
N THR A 267 11.33 3.58 3.32
CA THR A 267 11.37 5.00 2.94
C THR A 267 10.06 5.73 3.28
N GLY A 268 9.30 5.22 4.24
CA GLY A 268 7.97 5.68 4.61
C GLY A 268 6.90 5.05 3.72
N ALA A 269 7.04 5.23 2.40
CA ALA A 269 6.12 4.65 1.42
C ALA A 269 6.17 3.11 1.40
N GLY A 270 7.36 2.51 1.59
CA GLY A 270 7.47 1.05 1.55
C GLY A 270 6.83 0.36 2.76
N GLY A 271 6.99 0.89 3.98
CA GLY A 271 6.26 0.38 5.14
C GLY A 271 4.74 0.51 4.99
N LYS A 272 4.25 1.66 4.50
CA LYS A 272 2.83 1.85 4.20
C LYS A 272 2.31 0.85 3.16
N ALA A 273 3.08 0.61 2.09
CA ALA A 273 2.73 -0.35 1.05
C ALA A 273 2.68 -1.78 1.59
N MET A 274 3.67 -2.20 2.40
CA MET A 274 3.68 -3.50 3.07
C MET A 274 2.42 -3.67 3.92
N GLU A 275 2.12 -2.70 4.78
CA GLU A 275 0.96 -2.77 5.67
C GLU A 275 -0.37 -2.75 4.94
N ARG A 276 -0.43 -2.03 3.81
CA ARG A 276 -1.60 -2.08 2.94
C ARG A 276 -1.80 -3.48 2.38
N LEU A 277 -0.75 -4.13 1.89
CA LEU A 277 -0.83 -5.50 1.39
C LEU A 277 -1.21 -6.51 2.49
N VAL A 278 -0.80 -6.27 3.74
CA VAL A 278 -1.30 -7.03 4.89
C VAL A 278 -2.81 -6.85 5.06
N ARG A 279 -3.31 -5.60 5.10
CA ARG A 279 -4.76 -5.32 5.23
C ARG A 279 -5.58 -5.89 4.08
N GLU A 280 -5.01 -5.95 2.88
CA GLU A 280 -5.61 -6.52 1.68
C GLU A 280 -5.52 -8.07 1.64
N GLY A 281 -4.89 -8.72 2.62
CA GLY A 281 -4.72 -10.18 2.65
C GLY A 281 -3.75 -10.73 1.60
N ALA A 282 -2.90 -9.85 1.05
CA ALA A 282 -1.91 -10.17 0.02
C ALA A 282 -0.59 -10.71 0.60
N LEU A 283 -0.38 -10.58 1.92
CA LEU A 283 0.78 -11.14 2.64
C LEU A 283 0.30 -12.10 3.73
N ASP A 284 0.97 -13.24 3.84
CA ASP A 284 0.68 -14.28 4.84
C ASP A 284 1.52 -14.10 6.10
N ALA A 285 2.67 -13.42 5.99
CA ALA A 285 3.62 -13.21 7.06
C ALA A 285 4.55 -12.01 6.79
N VAL A 286 5.15 -11.46 7.84
CA VAL A 286 6.08 -10.32 7.74
C VAL A 286 7.36 -10.56 8.55
N ILE A 287 8.52 -10.27 7.94
CA ILE A 287 9.78 -10.00 8.64
C ILE A 287 10.03 -8.50 8.56
N ASP A 288 9.61 -7.79 9.58
CA ASP A 288 9.78 -6.35 9.72
C ASP A 288 11.18 -6.05 10.27
N LEU A 289 12.19 -6.35 9.45
CA LEU A 289 13.60 -6.23 9.81
C LEU A 289 14.03 -4.79 10.08
N THR A 290 13.51 -3.84 9.30
CA THR A 290 14.01 -2.48 9.21
C THR A 290 12.91 -1.49 9.53
N THR A 291 12.86 -1.07 10.79
CA THR A 291 11.82 -0.18 11.34
C THR A 291 12.28 1.27 11.45
N SER A 292 13.25 1.70 10.62
CA SER A 292 13.77 3.08 10.61
C SER A 292 12.71 4.15 10.36
N GLU A 293 11.62 3.82 9.67
CA GLU A 293 10.51 4.74 9.41
C GLU A 293 9.84 5.24 10.70
N VAL A 294 9.93 4.48 11.80
CA VAL A 294 9.47 4.89 13.14
C VAL A 294 10.36 6.01 13.70
N VAL A 295 11.67 5.95 13.45
CA VAL A 295 12.61 7.00 13.86
C VAL A 295 12.24 8.31 13.16
N ASP A 296 12.05 8.25 11.85
CA ASP A 296 11.71 9.42 11.04
C ASP A 296 10.38 10.04 11.48
N GLU A 297 9.35 9.24 11.79
CA GLU A 297 8.08 9.75 12.35
C GLU A 297 8.30 10.49 13.68
N LEU A 298 9.05 9.91 14.61
CA LEU A 298 9.21 10.45 15.96
C LEU A 298 10.15 11.66 16.02
N VAL A 299 11.13 11.71 15.12
CA VAL A 299 12.21 12.70 15.15
C VAL A 299 12.04 13.76 14.05
N GLY A 300 11.08 13.59 13.14
CA GLY A 300 10.78 14.53 12.05
C GLY A 300 11.72 14.38 10.85
N GLY A 301 12.11 13.15 10.54
CA GLY A 301 12.81 12.79 9.31
C GLY A 301 11.87 12.77 8.10
N VAL A 302 12.44 12.60 6.90
CA VAL A 302 11.72 12.71 5.62
C VAL A 302 11.09 11.40 5.13
N LEU A 303 11.42 10.27 5.76
CA LEU A 303 11.00 8.92 5.39
C LEU A 303 10.03 8.30 6.39
N SER A 304 9.10 9.09 6.92
CA SER A 304 8.10 8.61 7.88
C SER A 304 7.02 7.73 7.21
N ALA A 305 6.71 6.59 7.86
CA ALA A 305 5.55 5.76 7.53
C ALA A 305 4.26 6.14 8.29
N GLY A 306 4.32 7.20 9.10
CA GLY A 306 3.20 7.73 9.88
C GLY A 306 2.93 6.98 11.18
N PRO A 307 1.94 7.45 11.97
CA PRO A 307 1.72 7.00 13.34
C PRO A 307 1.12 5.60 13.47
N HIS A 308 0.66 5.00 12.37
CA HIS A 308 0.05 3.66 12.32
C HIS A 308 1.06 2.55 12.00
N ARG A 309 2.34 2.89 11.83
CA ARG A 309 3.38 1.91 11.52
C ARG A 309 3.43 0.80 12.59
N LEU A 310 3.64 -0.44 12.15
CA LEU A 310 3.60 -1.72 12.88
C LEU A 310 2.21 -2.26 13.25
N GLU A 311 1.12 -1.54 12.97
CA GLU A 311 -0.22 -1.96 13.41
C GLU A 311 -0.84 -3.05 12.53
N ALA A 312 -0.61 -3.04 11.22
CA ALA A 312 -1.38 -3.88 10.29
C ALA A 312 -1.24 -5.39 10.54
N ALA A 313 -0.01 -5.90 10.66
CA ALA A 313 0.24 -7.33 10.89
C ALA A 313 -0.24 -7.78 12.29
N ALA A 314 0.03 -6.94 13.30
CA ALA A 314 -0.42 -7.15 14.67
C ALA A 314 -1.96 -7.22 14.76
N ALA A 315 -2.66 -6.30 14.09
CA ALA A 315 -4.13 -6.27 14.05
C ALA A 315 -4.71 -7.45 13.25
N ALA A 316 -4.11 -7.80 12.11
CA ALA A 316 -4.53 -8.92 11.27
C ALA A 316 -4.27 -10.30 11.91
N GLY A 317 -3.39 -10.39 12.92
CA GLY A 317 -3.03 -11.65 13.57
C GLY A 317 -2.24 -12.60 12.67
N ILE A 318 -1.52 -12.05 11.68
CA ILE A 318 -0.59 -12.81 10.86
C ILE A 318 0.78 -12.92 11.55
N PRO A 319 1.56 -13.98 11.29
CA PRO A 319 2.94 -14.11 11.78
C PRO A 319 3.80 -12.88 11.48
N GLN A 320 4.40 -12.30 12.53
CA GLN A 320 5.20 -11.08 12.44
C GLN A 320 6.48 -11.23 13.26
N VAL A 321 7.62 -11.21 12.58
CA VAL A 321 8.93 -11.10 13.22
C VAL A 321 9.44 -9.67 13.05
N VAL A 322 9.62 -8.94 14.14
CA VAL A 322 10.06 -7.54 14.14
C VAL A 322 11.51 -7.46 14.61
N SER A 323 12.31 -6.64 13.96
CA SER A 323 13.64 -6.24 14.44
C SER A 323 13.73 -4.71 14.51
N VAL A 324 14.88 -4.20 14.89
CA VAL A 324 15.16 -2.76 15.06
C VAL A 324 16.25 -2.28 14.10
N GLY A 325 16.31 -2.89 12.92
CA GLY A 325 17.27 -2.54 11.89
C GLY A 325 17.14 -1.08 11.48
N ALA A 326 18.28 -0.41 11.34
CA ALA A 326 18.41 1.00 10.98
C ALA A 326 17.71 1.99 11.95
N CYS A 327 17.36 1.59 13.18
CA CYS A 327 16.83 2.51 14.20
C CYS A 327 17.89 3.47 14.76
N ASP A 328 19.15 3.31 14.36
CA ASP A 328 20.27 4.18 14.67
C ASP A 328 20.28 5.50 13.87
N MET A 329 19.39 5.70 12.89
CA MET A 329 19.45 6.87 12.00
C MET A 329 18.11 7.54 11.73
N VAL A 330 18.14 8.88 11.70
CA VAL A 330 17.07 9.75 11.16
C VAL A 330 17.47 10.18 9.75
N ASN A 331 16.54 10.14 8.80
CA ASN A 331 16.82 10.50 7.41
C ASN A 331 16.39 11.94 7.11
N TYR A 332 17.29 12.68 6.47
CA TYR A 332 17.04 14.01 5.92
C TYR A 332 17.48 14.08 4.46
N GLY A 333 17.11 15.17 3.80
CA GLY A 333 17.55 15.47 2.44
C GLY A 333 19.02 15.88 2.36
N PRO A 334 19.39 16.75 1.40
CA PRO A 334 20.74 17.31 1.31
C PRO A 334 21.19 17.96 2.63
N PRO A 335 22.51 18.10 2.87
CA PRO A 335 23.05 18.58 4.15
C PRO A 335 22.45 19.91 4.64
N GLY A 336 22.18 20.85 3.72
CA GLY A 336 21.57 22.14 4.04
C GLY A 336 20.10 22.08 4.49
N THR A 337 19.46 20.91 4.41
CA THR A 337 18.08 20.68 4.87
C THR A 337 18.00 20.11 6.27
N VAL A 338 19.13 19.68 6.86
CA VAL A 338 19.16 19.14 8.22
C VAL A 338 18.82 20.27 9.21
N PRO A 339 17.80 20.09 10.08
CA PRO A 339 17.40 21.13 11.02
C PRO A 339 18.52 21.53 12.00
N GLU A 340 18.59 22.81 12.31
CA GLU A 340 19.64 23.40 13.18
C GLU A 340 19.75 22.75 14.57
N ARG A 341 18.63 22.20 15.08
CA ARG A 341 18.61 21.46 16.35
C ARG A 341 19.51 20.23 16.38
N PHE A 342 19.97 19.73 15.23
CA PHE A 342 20.93 18.62 15.14
C PHE A 342 22.38 19.06 15.05
N ARG A 343 22.67 20.37 15.16
CA ARG A 343 24.06 20.88 15.22
C ARG A 343 24.85 20.17 16.33
N GLY A 344 26.03 19.67 15.99
CA GLY A 344 26.91 18.95 16.91
C GLY A 344 26.54 17.46 17.13
N ARG A 345 25.48 16.96 16.50
CA ARG A 345 25.21 15.51 16.45
C ARG A 345 26.16 14.84 15.45
N ARG A 346 26.25 13.50 15.52
CA ARG A 346 26.92 12.69 14.49
C ARG A 346 26.06 12.69 13.22
N ILE A 347 26.54 13.37 12.19
CA ILE A 347 25.88 13.53 10.89
C ILE A 347 26.73 12.80 9.86
N TRP A 348 26.08 12.02 8.99
CA TRP A 348 26.72 11.30 7.90
C TRP A 348 26.08 11.67 6.56
N GLU A 349 26.87 12.25 5.66
CA GLU A 349 26.44 12.50 4.28
C GLU A 349 26.51 11.19 3.49
N HIS A 350 25.37 10.51 3.33
CA HIS A 350 25.33 9.26 2.58
C HIS A 350 25.54 9.50 1.09
N ASN A 351 24.89 10.53 0.55
CA ASN A 351 25.09 11.03 -0.81
C ASN A 351 24.62 12.50 -0.92
N ALA A 352 24.70 13.08 -2.12
CA ALA A 352 24.35 14.47 -2.37
C ALA A 352 22.89 14.85 -2.02
N THR A 353 21.98 13.86 -1.90
CA THR A 353 20.56 14.08 -1.63
C THR A 353 20.08 13.52 -0.30
N VAL A 354 20.92 12.76 0.44
CA VAL A 354 20.53 12.07 1.68
C VAL A 354 21.59 12.29 2.75
N THR A 355 21.14 12.81 3.88
CA THR A 355 21.95 13.01 5.08
C THR A 355 21.32 12.27 6.25
N LEU A 356 22.14 11.52 6.97
CA LEU A 356 21.71 10.74 8.13
C LEU A 356 22.14 11.46 9.40
N VAL A 357 21.33 11.35 10.45
CA VAL A 357 21.69 11.82 11.80
C VAL A 357 21.57 10.65 12.76
N ARG A 358 22.64 10.34 13.50
CA ARG A 358 22.64 9.26 14.50
C ARG A 358 21.65 9.57 15.60
N THR A 359 20.73 8.64 15.90
CA THR A 359 19.78 8.74 17.03
C THR A 359 20.49 8.76 18.38
N SER A 360 19.87 9.42 19.35
CA SER A 360 20.31 9.56 20.74
C SER A 360 19.66 8.49 21.63
N PRO A 361 20.14 8.28 22.86
CA PRO A 361 19.48 7.39 23.82
C PRO A 361 18.01 7.76 24.08
N GLU A 362 17.67 9.05 24.11
CA GLU A 362 16.30 9.51 24.32
C GLU A 362 15.39 9.17 23.13
N GLU A 363 15.87 9.40 21.90
CA GLU A 363 15.13 9.04 20.69
C GLU A 363 14.96 7.52 20.58
N ASN A 364 15.97 6.74 20.96
CA ASN A 364 15.90 5.27 21.03
C ASN A 364 14.86 4.78 22.05
N ARG A 365 14.73 5.44 23.21
CA ARG A 365 13.64 5.14 24.16
C ARG A 365 12.27 5.36 23.51
N ARG A 366 12.06 6.50 22.85
CA ARG A 366 10.80 6.82 22.18
C ARG A 366 10.46 5.83 21.07
N VAL A 367 11.46 5.37 20.32
CA VAL A 367 11.29 4.30 19.31
C VAL A 367 10.85 3.00 19.99
N GLY A 368 11.52 2.59 21.08
CA GLY A 368 11.13 1.41 21.85
C GLY A 368 9.71 1.50 22.40
N GLU A 369 9.33 2.65 22.96
CA GLU A 369 7.98 2.93 23.46
C GLU A 369 6.93 2.83 22.33
N PHE A 370 7.23 3.36 21.14
CA PHE A 370 6.36 3.25 19.98
C PHE A 370 6.15 1.77 19.59
N LEU A 371 7.23 1.00 19.44
CA LEU A 371 7.14 -0.44 19.14
C LEU A 371 6.28 -1.18 20.18
N VAL A 372 6.53 -0.92 21.47
CA VAL A 372 5.78 -1.52 22.58
C VAL A 372 4.29 -1.17 22.50
N GLU A 373 3.96 0.10 22.25
CA GLU A 373 2.57 0.56 22.17
C GLU A 373 1.79 -0.17 21.05
N LYS A 374 2.43 -0.37 19.89
CA LYS A 374 1.79 -1.02 18.74
C LYS A 374 1.66 -2.52 18.94
N LEU A 375 2.75 -3.19 19.30
CA LEU A 375 2.78 -4.66 19.39
C LEU A 375 1.97 -5.20 20.57
N LYS A 376 1.75 -4.42 21.63
CA LYS A 376 0.81 -4.78 22.72
C LYS A 376 -0.64 -4.93 22.28
N LYS A 377 -1.00 -4.32 21.15
CA LYS A 377 -2.36 -4.35 20.59
C LYS A 377 -2.55 -5.53 19.62
N ALA A 378 -1.56 -6.42 19.49
CA ALA A 378 -1.65 -7.56 18.61
C ALA A 378 -2.82 -8.49 18.96
N THR A 379 -3.60 -8.88 17.96
CA THR A 379 -4.74 -9.80 18.10
C THR A 379 -4.28 -11.23 18.42
N ALA A 380 -3.10 -11.61 17.94
CA ALA A 380 -2.47 -12.92 18.16
C ALA A 380 -1.02 -12.73 18.64
N PRO A 381 -0.80 -12.30 19.90
CA PRO A 381 0.53 -11.93 20.40
C PRO A 381 1.54 -13.08 20.36
N GLU A 382 1.09 -14.34 20.42
CA GLU A 382 1.92 -15.54 20.28
C GLU A 382 2.53 -15.72 18.89
N LYS A 383 2.01 -15.02 17.88
CA LYS A 383 2.55 -15.00 16.51
C LYS A 383 3.50 -13.83 16.26
N VAL A 384 3.69 -12.96 17.25
CA VAL A 384 4.57 -11.80 17.17
C VAL A 384 5.83 -12.06 17.98
N VAL A 385 6.99 -11.88 17.34
CA VAL A 385 8.29 -12.02 18.00
C VAL A 385 9.18 -10.83 17.65
N VAL A 386 9.73 -10.18 18.66
CA VAL A 386 10.76 -9.16 18.48
C VAL A 386 12.14 -9.80 18.63
N VAL A 387 13.03 -9.60 17.67
CA VAL A 387 14.39 -10.13 17.67
C VAL A 387 15.38 -8.96 17.64
N LEU A 388 16.16 -8.81 18.70
CA LEU A 388 17.06 -7.68 18.91
C LEU A 388 18.52 -8.07 18.56
N PRO A 389 19.16 -7.44 17.55
CA PRO A 389 20.56 -7.66 17.19
C PRO A 389 21.47 -6.84 18.10
N THR A 390 21.99 -7.44 19.16
CA THR A 390 22.80 -6.71 20.15
C THR A 390 24.22 -6.39 19.65
N GLY A 391 24.65 -6.97 18.53
CA GLY A 391 25.92 -6.66 17.89
C GLY A 391 25.91 -5.42 17.00
N GLY A 392 24.73 -4.82 16.74
CA GLY A 392 24.60 -3.63 15.92
C GLY A 392 23.30 -3.53 15.12
N LEU A 393 22.79 -2.32 14.93
CA LEU A 393 21.50 -2.05 14.27
C LEU A 393 21.61 -1.83 12.76
N SER A 394 22.79 -1.54 12.23
CA SER A 394 22.99 -1.21 10.82
C SER A 394 24.44 -1.39 10.38
N MET A 395 24.74 -1.28 9.08
CA MET A 395 26.13 -1.24 8.59
C MET A 395 26.97 -0.09 9.20
N LEU A 396 26.35 0.98 9.71
CA LEU A 396 27.04 2.11 10.35
C LEU A 396 27.21 1.91 11.86
N ASP A 397 26.32 1.13 12.46
CA ASP A 397 26.21 0.86 13.88
C ASP A 397 26.63 -0.58 14.17
N VAL A 398 27.94 -0.80 14.12
CA VAL A 398 28.67 -2.02 14.48
C VAL A 398 29.98 -1.62 15.14
N GLU A 399 30.64 -2.51 15.86
CA GLU A 399 31.91 -2.18 16.54
C GLU A 399 32.93 -1.53 15.57
N GLY A 400 33.39 -0.32 15.92
CA GLY A 400 34.30 0.49 15.09
C GLY A 400 33.62 1.32 13.98
N GLY A 401 32.31 1.18 13.79
CA GLY A 401 31.50 1.96 12.87
C GLY A 401 31.24 3.40 13.33
N VAL A 402 30.91 4.28 12.40
CA VAL A 402 30.70 5.72 12.67
C VAL A 402 29.53 6.00 13.60
N TYR A 403 28.51 5.13 13.58
CA TYR A 403 27.31 5.25 14.41
C TYR A 403 27.32 4.33 15.63
N TRP A 404 28.37 3.53 15.83
CA TRP A 404 28.49 2.64 16.97
C TRP A 404 28.20 3.36 18.29
N ASP A 405 27.15 2.93 18.98
CA ASP A 405 26.74 3.48 20.28
C ASP A 405 25.97 2.44 21.11
N PRO A 406 26.68 1.49 21.73
CA PRO A 406 26.04 0.41 22.45
C PRO A 406 25.23 0.91 23.66
N GLU A 407 25.48 2.12 24.16
CA GLU A 407 24.69 2.72 25.24
C GLU A 407 23.32 3.18 24.73
N ALA A 408 23.27 3.84 23.56
CA ALA A 408 22.02 4.23 22.92
C ALA A 408 21.18 3.02 22.53
N ASP A 409 21.81 1.98 21.97
CA ASP A 409 21.10 0.78 21.52
C ASP A 409 20.58 -0.05 22.71
N ALA A 410 21.35 -0.12 23.80
CA ALA A 410 20.90 -0.75 25.04
C ALA A 410 19.66 -0.08 25.64
N VAL A 411 19.46 1.23 25.43
CA VAL A 411 18.22 1.91 25.82
C VAL A 411 17.04 1.41 24.99
N LEU A 412 17.19 1.28 23.67
CA LEU A 412 16.15 0.72 22.81
C LEU A 412 15.80 -0.71 23.24
N PHE A 413 16.80 -1.57 23.41
CA PHE A 413 16.60 -2.97 23.78
C PHE A 413 15.87 -3.12 25.11
N ARG A 414 16.34 -2.45 26.17
CA ARG A 414 15.70 -2.52 27.49
C ARG A 414 14.25 -2.01 27.45
N THR A 415 14.00 -0.92 26.71
CA THR A 415 12.66 -0.34 26.60
C THR A 415 11.68 -1.32 25.99
N VAL A 416 12.09 -2.02 24.92
CA VAL A 416 11.26 -3.04 24.26
C VAL A 416 11.05 -4.26 25.18
N GLU A 417 12.10 -4.76 25.81
CA GLU A 417 12.05 -5.94 26.69
C GLU A 417 11.17 -5.72 27.93
N GLU A 418 11.35 -4.60 28.61
CA GLU A 418 10.55 -4.22 29.78
C GLU A 418 9.12 -3.90 29.38
N GLY A 419 8.96 -3.17 28.27
CA GLY A 419 7.68 -2.76 27.75
C GLY A 419 6.80 -3.94 27.36
N LEU A 420 7.32 -4.96 26.68
CA LEU A 420 6.57 -6.12 26.21
C LEU A 420 6.42 -7.24 27.27
N ARG A 421 7.03 -7.11 28.45
CA ARG A 421 6.92 -8.12 29.50
C ARG A 421 5.46 -8.38 29.88
N GLY A 422 5.05 -9.65 29.82
CA GLY A 422 3.68 -10.07 30.14
C GLY A 422 2.63 -9.77 29.07
N SER A 423 3.02 -9.24 27.91
CA SER A 423 2.09 -8.95 26.79
C SER A 423 1.72 -10.19 25.95
N GLY A 424 2.46 -11.30 26.11
CA GLY A 424 2.38 -12.48 25.25
C GLY A 424 3.29 -12.42 24.01
N VAL A 425 3.78 -11.23 23.64
CA VAL A 425 4.79 -11.05 22.58
C VAL A 425 6.15 -11.50 23.09
N ALA A 426 6.81 -12.39 22.35
CA ALA A 426 8.14 -12.85 22.71
C ALA A 426 9.22 -11.84 22.29
N VAL A 427 10.24 -11.65 23.13
CA VAL A 427 11.42 -10.83 22.82
C VAL A 427 12.66 -11.69 22.94
N LEU A 428 13.48 -11.73 21.89
CA LEU A 428 14.69 -12.53 21.79
C LEU A 428 15.89 -11.62 21.54
N ARG A 429 17.00 -11.88 22.26
CA ARG A 429 18.29 -11.27 21.95
C ARG A 429 19.13 -12.21 21.10
N ARG A 430 19.90 -11.61 20.20
CA ARG A 430 20.88 -12.27 19.34
C ARG A 430 22.17 -11.46 19.41
N GLU A 431 23.27 -12.12 19.75
CA GLU A 431 24.57 -11.46 19.97
C GLU A 431 25.12 -10.85 18.68
N GLU A 432 24.70 -11.39 17.54
CA GLU A 432 25.11 -10.96 16.22
C GLU A 432 24.59 -9.55 15.87
N ASP A 433 25.31 -8.85 14.99
CA ASP A 433 24.80 -7.63 14.37
C ASP A 433 23.69 -7.97 13.35
N VAL A 434 22.89 -6.96 13.00
CA VAL A 434 21.73 -7.12 12.12
C VAL A 434 22.07 -7.77 10.76
N ASN A 435 23.29 -7.60 10.26
CA ASN A 435 23.73 -8.05 8.94
C ASN A 435 24.48 -9.39 8.96
N ALA A 436 24.72 -9.97 10.14
CA ALA A 436 25.33 -11.28 10.25
C ALA A 436 24.42 -12.37 9.62
N PRO A 437 24.97 -13.30 8.81
CA PRO A 437 24.18 -14.38 8.23
C PRO A 437 23.45 -15.26 9.27
N ALA A 438 24.04 -15.42 10.45
CA ALA A 438 23.42 -16.16 11.55
C ALA A 438 22.18 -15.45 12.12
N PHE A 439 22.15 -14.11 12.12
CA PHE A 439 20.98 -13.32 12.50
C PHE A 439 19.85 -13.52 11.50
N ALA A 440 20.14 -13.39 10.20
CA ALA A 440 19.20 -13.65 9.11
C ALA A 440 18.57 -15.05 9.20
N ARG A 441 19.39 -16.09 9.40
CA ARG A 441 18.90 -17.46 9.64
C ARG A 441 17.99 -17.54 10.86
N GLY A 442 18.37 -16.89 11.96
CA GLY A 442 17.57 -16.83 13.18
C GLY A 442 16.18 -16.24 12.94
N LEU A 443 16.07 -15.16 12.16
CA LEU A 443 14.78 -14.55 11.81
C LEU A 443 13.88 -15.52 11.04
N VAL A 444 14.44 -16.24 10.06
CA VAL A 444 13.68 -17.22 9.25
C VAL A 444 13.24 -18.43 10.09
N GLU A 445 14.08 -18.92 10.99
CA GLU A 445 13.74 -19.98 11.93
C GLU A 445 12.61 -19.57 12.89
N VAL A 446 12.67 -18.35 13.42
CA VAL A 446 11.63 -17.78 14.27
C VAL A 446 10.33 -17.64 13.49
N LEU A 447 10.39 -17.12 12.25
CA LEU A 447 9.21 -16.98 11.42
C LEU A 447 8.56 -18.33 11.13
N GLY A 448 9.34 -19.33 10.71
CA GLY A 448 8.81 -20.68 10.46
C GLY A 448 8.11 -21.26 11.68
N ARG A 449 8.67 -21.05 12.89
CA ARG A 449 8.04 -21.49 14.14
C ARG A 449 6.67 -20.86 14.36
N VAL A 450 6.53 -19.54 14.21
CA VAL A 450 5.24 -18.85 14.42
C VAL A 450 4.24 -19.09 13.27
N MET A 451 4.73 -19.43 12.07
CA MET A 451 3.90 -19.91 10.96
C MET A 451 3.46 -21.37 11.13
N GLY A 452 4.13 -22.15 11.99
CA GLY A 452 3.89 -23.59 12.13
C GLY A 452 4.42 -24.42 10.95
N CYS A 453 5.41 -23.93 10.21
CA CYS A 453 6.01 -24.61 9.07
C CYS A 453 7.55 -24.56 9.11
N ARG A 454 8.20 -25.40 8.30
CA ARG A 454 9.66 -25.39 8.19
C ARG A 454 10.10 -24.50 7.04
N LEU A 455 10.79 -23.40 7.36
CA LEU A 455 11.34 -22.49 6.35
C LEU A 455 12.82 -22.75 6.03
N VAL A 456 13.62 -23.25 6.98
CA VAL A 456 15.04 -23.61 6.82
C VAL A 456 15.40 -24.92 7.52
#